data_AF-A0A846V867-F1
#
_entry.id   AF-A0A846V867-F1
#
_cell.length_a   1.000
_cell.length_b   1.000
_cell.length_c   1.000
_cell.angle_alpha   90.00
_cell.angle_beta   90.00
_cell.angle_gamma   90.00
#
_symmetry.space_group_name_H-M   'P 1'
#
loop_
_entity.id
_entity.type
_entity.pdbx_description
1 polymer ?
#
loop_
_entity_poly.entity_id
_entity_poly.type
_entity_poly.pdbx_seq_one_letter_code
_entity_poly.pdbx_strand_id
1 'polypeptide(L)'
;MKSFAHRWPGRLALSCLLLPWAAQAFSPPERLEWHGRTYDVLGDPLAQHYAGRERPRFMPAPLRSATDDERGYTGRWRLEDDRLYLVDIDTWLCIDAAVYAGECHRATLPELFGVAPGKPVFAEWYSGELVLPDAVSSRAMERTIRITLKAGRVTRIETVDEKQSAGRDR
;
A
#
# COMPACT_ATOMS: atom_id res chain seq x y z
N MET A 1 -12.73 -64.35 44.19
CA MET A 1 -11.33 -64.33 43.69
C MET A 1 -11.30 -63.71 42.31
N LYS A 2 -10.53 -62.61 42.15
CA LYS A 2 -10.01 -61.99 40.90
C LYS A 2 -11.09 -61.39 39.96
N SER A 3 -11.40 -60.09 39.99
CA SER A 3 -10.63 -58.94 39.45
C SER A 3 -10.17 -59.16 38.01
N PHE A 4 -10.65 -58.33 37.07
CA PHE A 4 -9.79 -57.43 36.28
C PHE A 4 -10.67 -56.44 35.47
N ALA A 5 -10.37 -55.16 35.65
CA ALA A 5 -11.04 -54.03 35.02
C ALA A 5 -10.69 -53.92 33.53
N HIS A 6 -11.71 -53.76 32.67
CA HIS A 6 -11.51 -53.41 31.27
C HIS A 6 -11.69 -51.91 31.05
N ARG A 7 -10.54 -51.24 31.01
CA ARG A 7 -10.09 -50.29 29.97
C ARG A 7 -11.11 -49.24 29.49
N TRP A 8 -10.96 -48.03 30.04
CA TRP A 8 -11.33 -46.74 29.45
C TRP A 8 -10.74 -46.56 28.04
N PRO A 9 -11.51 -46.04 27.06
CA PRO A 9 -10.93 -45.30 25.96
C PRO A 9 -11.60 -43.92 25.90
N GLY A 10 -10.96 -42.93 26.52
CA GLY A 10 -11.43 -41.55 26.52
C GLY A 10 -10.26 -40.59 26.36
N ARG A 11 -9.47 -40.75 25.31
CA ARG A 11 -8.50 -39.72 24.93
C ARG A 11 -9.27 -38.59 24.26
N LEU A 12 -9.61 -37.57 25.04
CA LEU A 12 -9.91 -36.23 24.54
C LEU A 12 -8.68 -35.76 23.76
N ALA A 13 -8.75 -35.86 22.43
CA ALA A 13 -7.80 -35.19 21.57
C ALA A 13 -8.09 -33.69 21.69
N LEU A 14 -7.17 -32.97 22.33
CA LEU A 14 -7.13 -31.51 22.28
C LEU A 14 -7.00 -31.11 20.80
N SER A 15 -8.12 -30.73 20.19
CA SER A 15 -8.12 -30.06 18.90
C SER A 15 -7.43 -28.71 19.07
N CYS A 16 -6.15 -28.63 18.68
CA CYS A 16 -5.49 -27.36 18.44
C CYS A 16 -6.27 -26.62 17.36
N LEU A 17 -7.10 -25.66 17.78
CA LEU A 17 -7.65 -24.62 16.93
C LEU A 17 -6.47 -23.83 16.36
N LEU A 18 -5.97 -24.26 15.21
CA LEU A 18 -5.20 -23.42 14.31
C LEU A 18 -6.20 -22.41 13.74
N LEU A 19 -6.51 -21.37 14.50
CA LEU A 19 -7.10 -20.17 13.92
C LEU A 19 -6.04 -19.67 12.92
N PRO A 20 -6.31 -19.69 11.60
CA PRO A 20 -5.46 -18.97 10.69
C PRO A 20 -5.54 -17.52 11.17
N TRP A 21 -4.41 -17.00 11.64
CA TRP A 21 -4.24 -15.58 11.78
C TRP A 21 -4.45 -15.06 10.38
N ALA A 22 -5.67 -14.61 10.07
CA ALA A 22 -5.94 -13.88 8.87
C ALA A 22 -5.08 -12.63 9.01
N ALA A 23 -3.89 -12.67 8.43
CA ALA A 23 -3.14 -11.47 8.15
C ALA A 23 -4.11 -10.63 7.33
N GLN A 24 -4.70 -9.62 7.96
CA GLN A 24 -5.45 -8.60 7.24
C GLN A 24 -4.44 -8.05 6.24
N ALA A 25 -4.63 -8.41 4.97
CA ALA A 25 -3.69 -8.06 3.92
C ALA A 25 -3.91 -6.57 3.63
N PHE A 26 -3.28 -5.71 4.42
CA PHE A 26 -3.24 -4.30 4.07
C PHE A 26 -2.53 -4.17 2.72
N SER A 27 -3.09 -3.38 1.81
CA SER A 27 -2.41 -3.05 0.56
C SER A 27 -1.04 -2.45 0.91
N PRO A 28 0.08 -2.99 0.38
CA PRO A 28 1.40 -2.45 0.67
C PRO A 28 1.43 -0.94 0.41
N PRO A 29 2.15 -0.15 1.23
CA PRO A 29 2.22 1.29 1.05
C PRO A 29 2.75 1.63 -0.33
N GLU A 30 2.28 2.75 -0.89
CA GLU A 30 2.90 3.32 -2.08
C GLU A 30 4.32 3.77 -1.73
N ARG A 31 5.24 3.75 -2.71
CA ARG A 31 6.67 4.03 -2.46
C ARG A 31 7.13 5.27 -3.20
N LEU A 32 7.90 6.12 -2.53
CA LEU A 32 8.47 7.34 -3.09
C LEU A 32 10.00 7.25 -3.14
N GLU A 33 10.58 7.43 -4.32
CA GLU A 33 11.99 7.70 -4.51
C GLU A 33 12.27 9.20 -4.37
N TRP A 34 13.10 9.57 -3.41
CA TRP A 34 13.50 10.96 -3.19
C TRP A 34 14.90 11.03 -2.55
N HIS A 35 15.78 11.89 -3.07
CA HIS A 35 17.17 12.02 -2.63
C HIS A 35 17.95 10.69 -2.51
N GLY A 36 17.75 9.78 -3.47
CA GLY A 36 18.43 8.48 -3.50
C GLY A 36 17.97 7.48 -2.43
N ARG A 37 16.86 7.78 -1.74
CA ARG A 37 16.22 6.90 -0.76
C ARG A 37 14.82 6.52 -1.23
N THR A 38 14.32 5.39 -0.75
CA THR A 38 12.94 4.96 -0.94
C THR A 38 12.19 5.08 0.39
N TYR A 39 11.04 5.76 0.35
CA TYR A 39 10.17 5.97 1.48
C TYR A 39 8.85 5.25 1.25
N ASP A 40 8.27 4.68 2.31
CA ASP A 40 6.86 4.35 2.30
C ASP A 40 6.07 5.66 2.42
N VAL A 41 5.00 5.77 1.65
CA VAL A 41 4.09 6.92 1.66
C VAL A 41 2.88 6.56 2.50
N LEU A 42 2.61 7.36 3.54
CA LEU A 42 1.30 7.32 4.18
C LEU A 42 0.33 8.18 3.36
N GLY A 43 -0.71 7.55 2.83
CA GLY A 43 -1.69 8.14 1.95
C GLY A 43 -1.74 7.47 0.57
N ASP A 44 -2.71 7.90 -0.24
CA ASP A 44 -3.06 7.22 -1.50
C ASP A 44 -3.06 8.21 -2.68
N PRO A 45 -1.89 8.75 -3.09
CA PRO A 45 -1.81 9.77 -4.14
C PRO A 45 -2.40 9.32 -5.49
N LEU A 46 -2.33 8.03 -5.82
CA LEU A 46 -2.95 7.51 -7.04
C LEU A 46 -4.48 7.43 -6.89
N ALA A 47 -5.01 7.16 -5.70
CA ALA A 47 -6.46 7.07 -5.49
C ALA A 47 -7.15 8.40 -5.82
N GLN A 48 -6.50 9.54 -5.57
CA GLN A 48 -7.02 10.87 -5.92
C GLN A 48 -7.20 11.05 -7.44
N HIS A 49 -6.42 10.36 -8.28
CA HIS A 49 -6.63 10.39 -9.74
C HIS A 49 -8.01 9.86 -10.14
N TYR A 50 -8.48 8.83 -9.41
CA TYR A 50 -9.75 8.16 -9.68
C TYR A 50 -10.92 8.74 -8.88
N ALA A 51 -10.71 9.79 -8.09
CA ALA A 51 -11.79 10.46 -7.37
C ALA A 51 -12.80 11.06 -8.37
N GLY A 52 -14.00 10.48 -8.43
CA GLY A 52 -15.04 10.88 -9.38
C GLY A 52 -14.82 10.39 -10.82
N ARG A 53 -13.94 9.40 -11.04
CA ARG A 53 -13.71 8.76 -12.35
C ARG A 53 -13.94 7.26 -12.24
N GLU A 54 -14.16 6.62 -13.38
CA GLU A 54 -14.13 5.16 -13.42
C GLU A 54 -12.73 4.67 -13.05
N ARG A 55 -12.67 3.77 -12.06
CA ARG A 55 -11.43 3.18 -11.57
C ARG A 55 -11.28 1.78 -12.16
N PRO A 56 -10.14 1.45 -12.78
CA PRO A 56 -9.87 0.09 -13.22
C PRO A 56 -9.96 -0.90 -12.07
N ARG A 57 -10.43 -2.12 -12.37
CA ARG A 57 -10.42 -3.22 -11.40
C ARG A 57 -8.99 -3.74 -11.23
N PHE A 58 -8.25 -3.10 -10.34
CA PHE A 58 -6.89 -3.48 -10.02
C PHE A 58 -6.83 -4.82 -9.27
N MET A 59 -5.94 -5.70 -9.73
CA MET A 59 -5.75 -7.04 -9.16
C MET A 59 -4.32 -7.18 -8.63
N PRO A 60 -4.11 -7.18 -7.30
CA PRO A 60 -2.79 -7.39 -6.73
C PRO A 60 -2.35 -8.85 -6.93
N ALA A 61 -1.05 -9.10 -6.88
CA ALA A 61 -0.51 -10.46 -6.88
C ALA A 61 -0.58 -11.09 -5.48
N PRO A 62 -0.87 -12.40 -5.35
CA PRO A 62 -1.33 -13.30 -6.41
C PRO A 62 -2.73 -12.91 -6.92
N LEU A 63 -3.00 -13.08 -8.22
CA LEU A 63 -4.20 -12.60 -8.92
C LEU A 63 -5.48 -12.92 -8.16
N ARG A 64 -6.03 -11.89 -7.51
CA ARG A 64 -7.30 -11.93 -6.79
C ARG A 64 -7.98 -10.58 -6.92
N SER A 65 -9.28 -10.52 -6.66
CA SER A 65 -9.92 -9.22 -6.50
C SER A 65 -9.38 -8.57 -5.24
N ALA A 66 -9.07 -7.28 -5.34
CA ALA A 66 -8.98 -6.44 -4.17
C ALA A 66 -10.34 -6.49 -3.43
N THR A 67 -10.32 -6.58 -2.11
CA THR A 67 -11.51 -6.30 -1.29
C THR A 67 -11.86 -4.82 -1.39
N ASP A 68 -13.06 -4.43 -0.96
CA ASP A 68 -13.50 -3.03 -1.01
C ASP A 68 -12.54 -2.08 -0.23
N ASP A 69 -11.87 -2.60 0.80
CA ASP A 69 -10.89 -1.88 1.63
C ASP A 69 -9.46 -1.88 1.04
N GLU A 70 -9.22 -2.62 -0.04
CA GLU A 70 -7.91 -2.73 -0.66
C GLU A 70 -7.78 -1.84 -1.91
N ARG A 71 -6.60 -1.26 -2.10
CA ARG A 71 -6.32 -0.49 -3.32
C ARG A 71 -6.13 -1.40 -4.54
N GLY A 72 -5.61 -2.62 -4.32
CA GLY A 72 -5.29 -3.56 -5.39
C GLY A 72 -4.08 -3.18 -6.25
N TYR A 73 -3.34 -2.14 -5.86
CA TYR A 73 -2.11 -1.71 -6.52
C TYR A 73 -1.11 -1.14 -5.50
N THR A 74 0.14 -1.06 -5.92
CA THR A 74 1.18 -0.26 -5.27
C THR A 74 1.81 0.70 -6.30
N GLY A 75 1.59 2.00 -6.13
CA GLY A 75 2.25 3.02 -6.94
C GLY A 75 3.71 3.18 -6.54
N ARG A 76 4.57 3.39 -7.54
CA ARG A 76 5.96 3.81 -7.36
C ARG A 76 6.10 5.23 -7.88
N TRP A 77 6.59 6.11 -7.03
CA TRP A 77 6.68 7.53 -7.28
C TRP A 77 8.12 7.99 -7.25
N ARG A 78 8.37 9.13 -7.88
CA ARG A 78 9.62 9.89 -7.78
C ARG A 78 9.31 11.35 -7.53
N LEU A 79 10.04 11.96 -6.60
CA LEU A 79 10.05 13.40 -6.43
C LEU A 79 11.37 13.95 -6.98
N GLU A 80 11.29 14.75 -8.03
CA GLU A 80 12.44 15.35 -8.73
C GLU A 80 12.05 16.74 -9.25
N ASP A 81 12.96 17.71 -9.14
CA ASP A 81 12.73 19.11 -9.56
C ASP A 81 11.40 19.70 -9.06
N ASP A 82 11.12 19.50 -7.76
CA ASP A 82 9.89 19.94 -7.07
C ASP A 82 8.59 19.41 -7.68
N ARG A 83 8.66 18.27 -8.37
CA ARG A 83 7.52 17.64 -9.04
C ARG A 83 7.39 16.17 -8.69
N LEU A 84 6.15 15.75 -8.45
CA LEU A 84 5.80 14.37 -8.19
C LEU A 84 5.45 13.65 -9.50
N TYR A 85 6.06 12.49 -9.69
CA TYR A 85 5.89 11.65 -10.85
C TYR A 85 5.52 10.24 -10.45
N LEU A 86 4.48 9.66 -11.05
CA LEU A 86 4.26 8.21 -11.01
C LEU A 86 5.21 7.58 -12.04
N VAL A 87 6.14 6.75 -11.56
CA VAL A 87 7.14 6.11 -12.42
C VAL A 87 6.77 4.66 -12.74
N ASP A 88 5.94 4.04 -11.92
CA ASP A 88 5.46 2.68 -12.16
C ASP A 88 4.25 2.33 -11.28
N ILE A 89 3.56 1.23 -11.60
CA ILE A 89 2.44 0.69 -10.83
C ILE A 89 2.52 -0.83 -10.76
N ASP A 90 2.46 -1.38 -9.55
CA ASP A 90 2.44 -2.82 -9.32
C ASP A 90 0.99 -3.28 -9.17
N THR A 91 0.41 -3.75 -10.28
CA THR A 91 -0.93 -4.35 -10.32
C THR A 91 -1.11 -5.16 -11.61
N TRP A 92 -2.26 -5.80 -11.76
CA TRP A 92 -2.69 -6.52 -12.95
C TRP A 92 -4.08 -6.07 -13.37
N LEU A 93 -4.35 -6.17 -14.67
CA LEU A 93 -5.66 -6.00 -15.28
C LEU A 93 -6.03 -7.29 -16.00
N CYS A 94 -7.32 -7.63 -16.03
CA CYS A 94 -7.82 -8.83 -16.69
C CYS A 94 -8.93 -8.45 -17.68
N ILE A 95 -8.93 -9.07 -18.86
CA ILE A 95 -9.87 -8.76 -19.95
C ILE A 95 -11.32 -9.03 -19.53
N ASP A 96 -11.55 -10.10 -18.76
CA ASP A 96 -12.85 -10.41 -18.18
C ASP A 96 -12.79 -10.30 -16.65
N ALA A 97 -13.18 -9.14 -16.14
CA ALA A 97 -13.26 -8.89 -14.72
C ALA A 97 -14.23 -9.85 -13.99
N ALA A 98 -15.19 -10.47 -14.69
CA ALA A 98 -16.16 -11.38 -14.07
C ALA A 98 -15.59 -12.80 -13.87
N VAL A 99 -14.54 -13.16 -14.61
CA VAL A 99 -13.96 -14.51 -14.59
C VAL A 99 -12.49 -14.42 -14.21
N TYR A 100 -12.15 -14.90 -13.00
CA TYR A 100 -10.76 -15.03 -12.50
C TYR A 100 -9.86 -15.98 -13.32
N ALA A 101 -10.32 -16.40 -14.50
CA ALA A 101 -9.62 -17.26 -15.45
C ALA A 101 -9.43 -16.57 -16.83
N GLY A 102 -9.74 -15.28 -16.96
CA GLY A 102 -9.40 -14.49 -18.14
C GLY A 102 -7.90 -14.22 -18.26
N GLU A 103 -7.45 -13.84 -19.46
CA GLU A 103 -6.08 -13.38 -19.66
C GLU A 103 -5.84 -12.10 -18.86
N CYS A 104 -4.88 -12.16 -17.95
CA CYS A 104 -4.45 -11.03 -17.14
C CYS A 104 -3.04 -10.62 -17.55
N HIS A 105 -2.80 -9.32 -17.59
CA HIS A 105 -1.48 -8.75 -17.86
C HIS A 105 -1.12 -7.69 -16.82
N ARG A 106 0.19 -7.44 -16.71
CA ARG A 106 0.71 -6.35 -15.89
C ARG A 106 0.19 -5.03 -16.42
N ALA A 107 -0.46 -4.25 -15.56
CA ALA A 107 -0.87 -2.90 -15.93
C ALA A 107 0.37 -2.06 -16.25
N THR A 108 0.24 -1.18 -17.24
CA THR A 108 1.33 -0.26 -17.61
C THR A 108 0.87 1.18 -17.55
N LEU A 109 1.81 2.12 -17.35
CA LEU A 109 1.47 3.54 -17.38
C LEU A 109 0.90 4.02 -18.73
N PRO A 110 1.41 3.57 -19.90
CA PRO A 110 0.77 3.87 -21.18
C PRO A 110 -0.69 3.46 -21.26
N GLU A 111 -1.04 2.28 -20.77
CA GLU A 111 -2.41 1.78 -20.76
C GLU A 111 -3.32 2.60 -19.84
N LEU A 112 -2.84 2.98 -18.65
CA LEU A 112 -3.65 3.69 -17.65
C LEU A 112 -3.73 5.20 -17.87
N PHE A 113 -2.70 5.81 -18.47
CA PHE A 113 -2.55 7.28 -18.55
C PHE A 113 -2.29 7.81 -19.97
N GLY A 114 -2.19 6.94 -20.98
CA GLY A 114 -1.97 7.35 -22.37
C GLY A 114 -0.58 7.96 -22.65
N VAL A 115 0.40 7.72 -21.78
CA VAL A 115 1.79 8.20 -21.96
C VAL A 115 2.60 7.25 -22.85
N ALA A 116 3.71 7.73 -23.42
CA ALA A 116 4.63 6.87 -24.16
C ALA A 116 5.33 5.84 -23.23
N PRO A 117 5.70 4.65 -23.73
CA PRO A 117 6.41 3.64 -22.94
C PRO A 117 7.67 4.20 -22.26
N GLY A 118 7.85 3.84 -20.98
CA GLY A 118 8.98 4.30 -20.16
C GLY A 118 8.93 5.77 -19.75
N LYS A 119 7.87 6.52 -20.07
CA LYS A 119 7.70 7.89 -19.59
C LYS A 119 6.97 7.92 -18.24
N PRO A 120 7.50 8.67 -17.27
CA PRO A 120 6.79 8.90 -16.02
C PRO A 120 5.57 9.81 -16.25
N VAL A 121 4.56 9.69 -15.37
CA VAL A 121 3.35 10.51 -15.42
C VAL A 121 3.47 11.62 -14.38
N PHE A 122 3.44 12.88 -14.82
CA PHE A 122 3.39 14.01 -13.90
C PHE A 122 2.04 14.03 -13.15
N ALA A 123 2.09 14.07 -11.83
CA ALA A 123 0.93 13.90 -10.96
C ALA A 123 0.10 15.18 -10.81
N GLU A 124 -0.28 15.83 -11.92
CA GLU A 124 -0.99 17.12 -11.89
C GLU A 124 -2.33 17.08 -11.15
N TRP A 125 -2.93 15.88 -11.00
CA TRP A 125 -4.16 15.68 -10.24
C TRP A 125 -3.94 15.76 -8.72
N TYR A 126 -2.72 15.53 -8.23
CA TYR A 126 -2.49 15.35 -6.81
C TYR A 126 -2.35 16.72 -6.10
N SER A 127 -3.15 16.93 -5.06
CA SER A 127 -2.99 18.05 -4.13
C SER A 127 -3.26 17.56 -2.72
N GLY A 128 -2.28 17.70 -1.83
CA GLY A 128 -2.31 17.09 -0.51
C GLY A 128 -0.95 17.07 0.16
N GLU A 129 -0.80 16.22 1.17
CA GLU A 129 0.43 16.01 1.91
C GLU A 129 0.91 14.57 1.73
N LEU A 130 2.16 14.39 1.31
CA LEU A 130 2.85 13.11 1.42
C LEU A 130 3.54 13.06 2.78
N VAL A 131 3.24 12.03 3.56
CA VAL A 131 3.83 11.82 4.89
C VAL A 131 4.78 10.63 4.80
N LEU A 132 6.06 10.89 5.06
CA LEU A 132 7.15 9.93 4.92
C LEU A 132 7.74 9.62 6.32
N PRO A 133 7.43 8.47 6.92
CA PRO A 133 8.04 8.06 8.17
C PRO A 133 9.53 7.75 7.94
N ASP A 134 10.42 8.27 8.79
CA ASP A 134 11.85 7.94 8.73
C ASP A 134 12.07 6.53 9.29
N ALA A 135 12.21 5.54 8.39
CA ALA A 135 12.40 4.13 8.77
C ALA A 135 13.82 3.81 9.27
N VAL A 136 14.77 4.76 9.23
CA VAL A 136 16.20 4.49 9.51
C VAL A 136 16.54 4.50 11.00
N SER A 137 15.69 5.04 11.88
CA SER A 137 15.97 5.01 13.32
C SER A 137 15.30 3.81 14.00
N SER A 138 16.13 2.85 14.45
CA SER A 138 15.76 1.81 15.43
C SER A 138 15.28 2.38 16.77
N ARG A 139 15.34 3.70 16.93
CA ARG A 139 14.56 4.47 17.91
C ARG A 139 13.35 5.04 17.15
N ALA A 140 12.22 4.35 17.32
CA ALA A 140 10.90 4.57 16.74
C ALA A 140 10.61 5.99 16.20
N MET A 141 10.23 6.10 14.92
CA MET A 141 9.35 7.16 14.36
C MET A 141 9.66 8.63 14.75
N GLU A 142 10.86 8.96 15.23
CA GLU A 142 11.07 10.26 15.89
C GLU A 142 10.97 11.43 14.90
N ARG A 143 11.10 11.16 13.60
CA ARG A 143 11.05 12.16 12.52
C ARG A 143 10.14 11.71 11.40
N THR A 144 9.21 12.59 11.04
CA THR A 144 8.35 12.44 9.89
C THR A 144 8.58 13.60 8.93
N ILE A 145 8.79 13.31 7.65
CA ILE A 145 8.88 14.33 6.62
C ILE A 145 7.49 14.51 6.01
N ARG A 146 7.02 15.75 5.96
CA ARG A 146 5.76 16.15 5.34
C ARG A 146 6.06 16.99 4.11
N ILE A 147 5.56 16.55 2.96
CA ILE A 147 5.71 17.26 1.69
C ILE A 147 4.33 17.68 1.24
N THR A 148 4.04 18.99 1.29
CA THR A 148 2.79 19.54 0.77
C THR A 148 2.93 19.77 -0.73
N LEU A 149 1.96 19.27 -1.50
CA LEU A 149 1.88 19.46 -2.93
C LEU A 149 0.59 20.14 -3.36
N LYS A 150 0.68 20.94 -4.42
CA LYS A 150 -0.44 21.50 -5.17
C LYS A 150 -0.27 21.19 -6.65
N ALA A 151 -1.22 20.46 -7.23
CA ALA A 151 -1.18 19.97 -8.61
C ALA A 151 0.17 19.30 -8.96
N GLY A 152 0.60 18.36 -8.12
CA GLY A 152 1.83 17.61 -8.27
C GLY A 152 3.12 18.39 -8.01
N ARG A 153 3.05 19.67 -7.61
CA ARG A 153 4.22 20.51 -7.34
C ARG A 153 4.41 20.72 -5.86
N VAL A 154 5.64 20.61 -5.39
CA VAL A 154 5.99 20.89 -4.00
C VAL A 154 5.73 22.37 -3.70
N THR A 155 5.01 22.62 -2.61
CA THR A 155 4.79 23.96 -2.08
C THR A 155 5.44 24.15 -0.72
N ARG A 156 5.68 23.05 0.01
CA ARG A 156 6.27 23.07 1.35
C ARG A 156 6.89 21.72 1.69
N ILE A 157 8.01 21.73 2.40
CA ILE A 157 8.62 20.54 3.00
C ILE A 157 8.90 20.86 4.46
N GLU A 158 8.50 19.96 5.36
CA GLU A 158 8.73 20.10 6.80
C GLU A 158 9.22 18.78 7.39
N THR A 159 10.08 18.85 8.38
CA THR A 159 10.43 17.70 9.23
C THR A 159 9.84 17.93 10.60
N VAL A 160 9.03 16.99 11.07
CA VAL A 160 8.35 17.06 12.37
C VAL A 160 9.01 16.06 13.31
N ASP A 161 9.53 16.55 14.43
CA ASP A 161 10.01 15.72 15.54
C ASP A 161 8.82 15.38 16.46
N GLU A 162 8.43 14.10 16.58
CA GLU A 162 7.26 13.71 17.40
C GLU A 162 7.45 13.97 18.90
N LYS A 163 8.69 14.13 19.38
CA LYS A 163 8.99 14.44 20.79
C LYS A 163 8.60 15.86 21.23
N GLN A 164 8.40 16.80 20.29
CA GLN A 164 8.12 18.20 20.64
C GLN A 164 6.62 18.52 20.78
N SER A 165 5.73 17.72 20.18
CA SER A 165 4.28 17.96 20.22
C SER A 165 3.64 17.56 21.56
N ALA A 166 4.21 16.60 22.29
CA ALA A 166 3.71 16.15 23.59
C ALA A 166 4.07 17.07 24.77
N GLY A 167 4.86 18.13 24.54
CA GLY A 167 5.34 19.05 25.58
C GLY A 167 4.70 20.44 25.59
N ARG A 168 3.75 20.73 24.68
CA ARG A 168 3.19 22.08 24.50
C ARG A 168 1.84 22.33 25.19
N ASP A 169 1.27 21.31 25.83
CA ASP A 169 0.10 21.44 26.70
C ASP A 169 0.49 21.14 28.16
N ARG A 170 1.16 22.10 28.81
CA ARG A 170 1.25 22.21 30.28
C ARG A 170 1.28 23.67 30.70
#